data_AF-A0A2N9MV05-F1
#
_entry.id   AF-A0A2N9MV05-F1
#
_cell.length_a   1.000
_cell.length_b   1.000
_cell.length_c   1.000
_cell.angle_alpha   90.00
_cell.angle_beta   90.00
_cell.angle_gamma   90.00
#
_symmetry.space_group_name_H-M   'P 1'
#
loop_
_entity.id
_entity.type
_entity.pdbx_description
1 polymer ?
#
loop_
_entity_poly.entity_id
_entity_poly.type
_entity_poly.pdbx_seq_one_letter_code
_entity_poly.pdbx_strand_id
1 'polypeptide(L)'
;MAVCSSLQDCIREAYGVGDAQILGQTWLKPDRYDIVAKMPLEARQNQRPAMLQALLAERFKLAVHREIREMPVYALVVAKGGLKIQPVEAGSGGLTGGSGKLMAKAVPLSRLAGYLAGPRLQLGHPVIDRTGISESFSFTLEYTPEDLFAALQEQLGLKLEPSKGMVDVIIVDHAEKPSEN
;
A
#
# COMPACT_ATOMS: atom_id res chain seq x y z
N MET A 1 -19.79 -4.21 6.35
CA MET A 1 -19.05 -3.78 7.55
C MET A 1 -17.60 -3.61 7.13
N ALA A 2 -17.00 -2.43 7.31
CA ALA A 2 -15.55 -2.39 7.40
C ALA A 2 -15.21 -2.30 8.88
N VAL A 3 -14.29 -3.16 9.29
CA VAL A 3 -13.74 -3.18 10.64
C VAL A 3 -12.31 -2.72 10.46
N CYS A 4 -12.03 -1.46 10.79
CA CYS A 4 -10.64 -1.03 10.97
C CYS A 4 -10.23 -1.44 12.39
N SER A 5 -9.16 -2.21 12.50
CA SER A 5 -8.59 -2.64 13.79
C SER A 5 -7.88 -1.52 14.57
N SER A 6 -7.61 -0.38 13.91
CA SER A 6 -7.00 0.80 14.50
C SER A 6 -7.30 2.07 13.69
N LEU A 7 -7.11 3.25 14.29
CA LEU A 7 -7.21 4.54 13.60
C LEU A 7 -6.19 4.62 12.45
N GLN A 8 -4.98 4.09 12.64
CA GLN A 8 -3.95 4.03 11.60
C GLN A 8 -4.39 3.19 10.40
N ASP A 9 -5.03 2.03 10.62
CA ASP A 9 -5.58 1.20 9.53
C ASP A 9 -6.62 1.97 8.71
N CYS A 10 -7.49 2.71 9.40
CA CYS A 10 -8.51 3.52 8.77
C CYS A 10 -7.91 4.68 7.96
N ILE A 11 -6.86 5.34 8.43
CA ILE A 11 -6.13 6.37 7.67
C ILE A 11 -5.47 5.75 6.43
N ARG A 12 -4.80 4.61 6.59
CA ARG A 12 -4.18 3.87 5.48
C ARG A 12 -5.20 3.53 4.38
N GLU A 13 -6.38 3.02 4.74
CA GLU A 13 -7.43 2.72 3.76
C GLU A 13 -8.07 3.98 3.16
N ALA A 14 -8.30 5.01 3.97
CA ALA A 14 -8.93 6.25 3.55
C ALA A 14 -8.06 7.04 2.55
N TYR A 15 -6.74 7.02 2.74
CA TYR A 15 -5.80 7.81 1.92
C TYR A 15 -4.97 6.96 0.95
N GLY A 16 -5.05 5.64 1.02
CA GLY A 16 -4.34 4.72 0.12
C GLY A 16 -2.83 4.73 0.28
N VAL A 17 -2.32 4.95 1.50
CA VAL A 17 -0.89 5.10 1.82
C VAL A 17 -0.39 3.97 2.74
N GLY A 18 0.89 3.60 2.66
CA GLY A 18 1.47 2.63 3.59
C GLY A 18 1.72 3.20 5.00
N ASP A 19 1.93 2.33 5.99
CA ASP A 19 2.15 2.73 7.38
C ASP A 19 3.35 3.67 7.58
N ALA A 20 4.42 3.45 6.82
CA ALA A 20 5.61 4.28 6.83
C ALA A 20 5.37 5.71 6.28
N GLN A 21 4.29 5.90 5.51
CA GLN A 21 3.91 7.18 4.90
C GLN A 21 2.95 8.00 5.78
N ILE A 22 2.54 7.47 6.94
CA ILE A 22 1.72 8.19 7.90
C ILE A 22 2.64 8.72 8.98
N LEU A 23 2.83 10.05 9.01
CA LEU A 23 3.66 10.74 10.00
C LEU A 23 2.76 11.63 10.86
N GLY A 24 3.15 11.89 12.11
CA GLY A 24 2.36 12.70 13.04
C GLY A 24 2.32 12.12 14.45
N GLN A 25 1.25 12.41 15.19
CA GLN A 25 1.15 12.14 16.62
C GLN A 25 1.32 10.65 16.98
N THR A 26 2.14 10.39 17.99
CA THR A 26 2.69 9.07 18.32
C THR A 26 1.71 8.07 18.94
N TRP A 27 0.54 8.53 19.43
CA TRP A 27 -0.48 7.69 20.07
C TRP A 27 -1.38 6.94 19.07
N LEU A 28 -1.20 7.16 17.76
CA LEU A 28 -1.93 6.44 16.72
C LEU A 28 -1.58 4.94 16.64
N LYS A 29 -0.47 4.51 17.27
CA LYS A 29 0.13 3.17 17.16
C LYS A 29 -0.24 2.16 18.26
N PRO A 30 -0.42 2.52 19.56
CA PRO A 30 -0.64 1.51 20.60
C PRO A 30 -2.11 1.17 20.86
N ASP A 31 -3.04 2.10 20.61
CA ASP A 31 -4.43 1.94 21.01
C ASP A 31 -5.24 1.28 19.86
N ARG A 32 -5.49 -0.03 19.97
CA ARG A 32 -6.44 -0.75 19.11
C ARG A 32 -7.85 -0.26 19.43
N TYR A 33 -8.34 0.69 18.65
CA TYR A 33 -9.75 1.08 18.69
C TYR A 33 -10.53 0.20 17.72
N ASP A 34 -11.56 -0.51 18.21
CA ASP A 34 -12.56 -1.15 17.35
C ASP A 34 -13.44 -0.05 16.74
N ILE A 35 -13.05 0.47 15.58
CA ILE A 35 -13.86 1.43 14.84
C ILE A 35 -14.90 0.66 14.03
N VAL A 36 -16.08 0.46 14.63
CA VAL A 36 -17.22 -0.15 13.94
C VAL A 36 -17.97 0.93 13.15
N ALA A 37 -17.69 1.01 11.84
CA ALA A 37 -18.44 1.89 10.94
C ALA A 37 -19.52 1.09 10.18
N LYS A 38 -20.79 1.43 10.39
CA LYS A 38 -21.90 0.92 9.57
C LYS A 38 -21.87 1.63 8.21
N MET A 39 -21.38 0.93 7.19
CA MET A 39 -21.50 1.36 5.81
C MET A 39 -22.88 0.98 5.26
N PRO A 40 -23.63 1.91 4.66
CA PRO A 40 -24.80 1.56 3.87
C PRO A 40 -24.41 0.58 2.75
N LEU A 41 -25.21 -0.47 2.55
CA LEU A 41 -24.94 -1.55 1.59
C LEU A 41 -24.79 -1.05 0.13
N GLU A 42 -25.33 0.12 -0.16
CA GLU A 42 -25.32 0.77 -1.48
C GLU A 42 -24.03 1.55 -1.79
N ALA A 43 -23.11 1.68 -0.81
CA ALA A 43 -21.83 2.33 -1.01
C ALA A 43 -20.96 1.50 -1.97
N ARG A 44 -20.91 1.91 -3.24
CA ARG A 44 -20.01 1.34 -4.26
C ARG A 44 -18.58 1.34 -3.71
N GLN A 45 -17.80 0.29 -4.02
CA GLN A 45 -16.43 0.11 -3.51
C GLN A 45 -15.52 1.35 -3.70
N ASN A 46 -15.79 2.17 -4.71
CA ASN A 46 -15.05 3.40 -5.03
C ASN A 46 -15.39 4.60 -4.12
N GLN A 47 -16.47 4.55 -3.34
CA GLN A 47 -16.86 5.62 -2.40
C GLN A 47 -16.32 5.36 -0.99
N ARG A 48 -15.85 4.14 -0.70
CA ARG A 48 -15.34 3.76 0.63
C ARG A 48 -14.23 4.69 1.15
N PRO A 49 -13.20 5.06 0.37
CA PRO A 49 -12.16 5.95 0.88
C PRO A 49 -12.70 7.31 1.30
N ALA A 50 -13.53 7.95 0.46
CA ALA A 50 -14.12 9.26 0.76
C ALA A 50 -15.05 9.23 1.98
N MET A 51 -15.82 8.15 2.14
CA MET A 51 -16.67 7.97 3.33
C MET A 51 -15.85 7.77 4.61
N LEU A 52 -14.74 7.01 4.53
CA LEU A 52 -13.82 6.86 5.66
C LEU A 52 -13.17 8.19 6.02
N GLN A 53 -12.72 8.98 5.04
CA GLN A 53 -12.19 10.32 5.29
C GLN A 53 -13.20 11.21 6.04
N ALA A 54 -14.46 11.23 5.58
CA ALA A 54 -15.53 12.01 6.21
C ALA A 54 -15.81 11.55 7.65
N LEU A 55 -15.87 10.23 7.88
CA LEU A 55 -16.09 9.67 9.22
C LEU A 55 -14.93 10.00 10.16
N LEU A 56 -13.69 9.89 9.69
CA LEU A 56 -12.49 10.23 10.47
C LEU A 56 -12.44 11.72 10.82
N ALA A 57 -12.77 12.59 9.88
CA ALA A 57 -12.88 14.03 10.13
C ALA A 57 -13.98 14.36 11.14
N GLU A 58 -15.13 13.67 11.09
CA GLU A 58 -16.25 13.94 12.00
C GLU A 58 -15.98 13.43 13.43
N ARG A 59 -15.58 12.15 13.55
CA ARG A 59 -15.47 11.40 14.82
C ARG A 59 -14.17 11.67 15.57
N PHE A 60 -13.07 11.79 14.83
CA PHE A 60 -11.73 11.95 15.40
C PHE A 60 -11.18 13.35 15.18
N LYS A 61 -11.99 14.28 14.64
CA LYS A 61 -11.55 15.63 14.24
C LYS A 61 -10.24 15.59 13.46
N LEU A 62 -10.08 14.54 12.64
CA LEU A 62 -8.83 14.25 11.95
C LEU A 62 -8.53 15.35 10.95
N ALA A 63 -7.43 16.07 11.17
CA ALA A 63 -6.85 17.02 10.24
C ALA A 63 -5.55 16.45 9.70
N VAL A 64 -5.45 16.38 8.37
CA VAL A 64 -4.24 15.91 7.68
C VAL A 64 -3.92 16.80 6.49
N HIS A 65 -2.65 16.83 6.12
CA HIS A 65 -2.21 17.34 4.83
C HIS A 65 -1.20 16.38 4.17
N ARG A 66 -1.02 16.57 2.86
CA ARG A 66 -0.02 15.83 2.07
C ARG A 66 1.26 16.63 2.00
N GLU A 67 2.39 15.95 2.20
CA GLU A 67 3.71 16.52 2.05
C GLU A 67 4.56 15.58 1.20
N ILE A 68 5.43 16.11 0.34
CA ILE A 68 6.43 15.30 -0.35
C ILE A 68 7.70 15.34 0.50
N ARG A 69 8.15 14.17 0.97
CA ARG A 69 9.33 14.09 1.81
C ARG A 69 10.31 13.03 1.30
N GLU A 70 11.60 13.35 1.41
CA GLU A 70 12.65 12.37 1.16
C GLU A 70 12.73 11.40 2.36
N MET A 71 12.57 10.11 2.08
CA MET A 71 12.67 9.05 3.09
C MET A 71 13.30 7.76 2.51
N PRO A 72 13.73 6.81 3.36
CA PRO A 72 14.19 5.51 2.91
C PRO A 72 13.06 4.73 2.22
N VAL A 73 13.33 4.25 1.01
CA VAL A 73 12.41 3.50 0.16
C VAL A 73 13.11 2.28 -0.44
N TYR A 74 12.33 1.32 -0.92
CA TYR A 74 12.81 0.35 -1.88
C TYR A 74 12.48 0.81 -3.30
N ALA A 75 13.48 0.94 -4.15
CA ALA A 75 13.28 1.13 -5.58
C ALA A 75 13.09 -0.22 -6.25
N LEU A 76 11.95 -0.45 -6.89
CA LEU A 76 11.72 -1.57 -7.79
C LEU A 76 12.40 -1.26 -9.13
N VAL A 77 13.42 -2.04 -9.48
CA VAL A 77 14.23 -1.88 -10.69
C VAL A 77 14.35 -3.19 -11.45
N VAL A 78 14.70 -3.10 -12.73
CA VAL A 78 15.04 -4.30 -13.53
C VAL A 78 16.40 -4.82 -13.06
N ALA A 79 16.47 -6.12 -12.77
CA ALA A 79 17.72 -6.76 -12.35
C ALA A 79 18.73 -6.80 -13.51
N LYS A 80 20.02 -7.00 -13.19
CA LYS A 80 21.11 -7.04 -14.19
C LYS A 80 20.92 -8.11 -15.28
N GLY A 81 20.05 -9.10 -15.07
CA GLY A 81 19.70 -10.14 -16.04
C GLY A 81 18.53 -9.80 -16.97
N GLY A 82 17.96 -8.59 -16.87
CA GLY A 82 16.78 -8.20 -17.62
C GLY A 82 15.48 -8.79 -17.06
N LEU A 83 14.37 -8.33 -17.64
CA LEU A 83 13.03 -8.79 -17.27
C LEU A 83 12.80 -10.20 -17.80
N LYS A 84 12.32 -11.11 -16.94
CA LYS A 84 12.05 -12.52 -17.28
C LYS A 84 10.59 -12.81 -17.63
N ILE A 85 9.75 -11.79 -17.55
CA ILE A 85 8.33 -11.82 -17.88
C ILE A 85 8.08 -11.05 -19.17
N GLN A 86 7.13 -11.55 -19.97
CA GLN A 86 6.76 -10.88 -21.21
C GLN A 86 5.61 -9.91 -20.98
N PRO A 87 5.63 -8.74 -21.66
CA PRO A 87 4.51 -7.82 -21.60
C PRO A 87 3.27 -8.47 -22.22
N VAL A 88 2.11 -8.04 -21.72
CA VAL A 88 0.80 -8.41 -22.23
C VAL A 88 -0.01 -7.16 -22.51
N GLU A 89 -1.04 -7.29 -23.35
CA GLU A 89 -1.99 -6.20 -23.53
C GLU A 89 -2.62 -5.78 -22.21
N ALA A 90 -2.73 -4.47 -22.00
CA ALA A 90 -3.44 -3.92 -20.86
C ALA A 90 -4.91 -4.35 -20.91
N GLY A 91 -5.45 -4.82 -19.80
CA GLY A 91 -6.82 -5.32 -19.72
C GLY A 91 -7.43 -5.12 -18.33
N SER A 92 -8.65 -5.63 -18.12
CA SER A 92 -9.37 -5.58 -16.83
C SER A 92 -8.81 -6.56 -15.80
N GLY A 93 -7.49 -6.70 -15.78
CA GLY A 93 -6.76 -7.64 -14.96
C GLY A 93 -6.62 -7.18 -13.51
N GLY A 94 -6.05 -8.07 -12.70
CA GLY A 94 -5.98 -7.90 -11.26
C GLY A 94 -4.72 -8.53 -10.69
N LEU A 95 -4.40 -8.09 -9.49
CA LEU A 95 -3.31 -8.64 -8.72
C LEU A 95 -3.91 -9.25 -7.44
N THR A 96 -3.78 -10.56 -7.33
CA THR A 96 -4.33 -11.35 -6.23
C THR A 96 -3.18 -12.08 -5.58
N GLY A 97 -2.95 -11.85 -4.28
CA GLY A 97 -1.87 -12.51 -3.57
C GLY A 97 -2.31 -13.03 -2.21
N GLY A 98 -1.75 -14.18 -1.85
CA GLY A 98 -1.97 -14.89 -0.60
C GLY A 98 -0.64 -15.31 0.04
N SER A 99 -0.71 -16.23 1.00
CA SER A 99 0.46 -16.76 1.71
C SER A 99 1.41 -17.49 0.75
N GLY A 100 2.40 -16.76 0.24
CA GLY A 100 3.51 -17.26 -0.57
C GLY A 100 3.25 -17.38 -2.07
N LYS A 101 2.12 -16.87 -2.56
CA LYS A 101 1.80 -16.88 -3.99
C LYS A 101 1.09 -15.59 -4.40
N LEU A 102 1.58 -14.97 -5.47
CA LEU A 102 1.07 -13.76 -6.05
C LEU A 102 0.76 -13.99 -7.53
N MET A 103 -0.50 -13.86 -7.90
CA MET A 103 -0.94 -13.94 -9.28
C MET A 103 -1.27 -12.55 -9.81
N ALA A 104 -0.56 -12.17 -10.86
CA ALA A 104 -0.74 -10.95 -11.61
C ALA A 104 -1.34 -11.31 -12.97
N LYS A 105 -2.44 -10.65 -13.35
CA LYS A 105 -3.05 -10.77 -14.68
C LYS A 105 -3.16 -9.37 -15.26
N ALA A 106 -2.46 -9.08 -16.34
CA ALA A 106 -2.44 -7.78 -17.04
C ALA A 106 -2.35 -6.58 -16.09
N VAL A 107 -1.27 -6.52 -15.29
CA VAL A 107 -1.03 -5.43 -14.34
C VAL A 107 0.32 -4.75 -14.60
N PRO A 108 0.40 -3.41 -14.49
CA PRO A 108 1.67 -2.70 -14.58
C PRO A 108 2.53 -2.94 -13.34
N LEU A 109 3.85 -2.78 -13.49
CA LEU A 109 4.81 -2.95 -12.38
C LEU A 109 4.60 -1.95 -11.25
N SER A 110 4.05 -0.77 -11.55
CA SER A 110 3.60 0.20 -10.53
C SER A 110 2.57 -0.40 -9.56
N ARG A 111 1.67 -1.26 -10.05
CA ARG A 111 0.70 -1.97 -9.21
C ARG A 111 1.36 -3.06 -8.36
N LEU A 112 2.39 -3.72 -8.90
CA LEU A 112 3.21 -4.65 -8.13
C LEU A 112 3.97 -3.93 -7.02
N ALA A 113 4.57 -2.77 -7.29
CA ALA A 113 5.24 -1.95 -6.28
C ALA A 113 4.30 -1.59 -5.11
N GLY A 114 3.07 -1.14 -5.41
CA GLY A 114 2.07 -0.88 -4.38
C GLY A 114 1.68 -2.12 -3.55
N TYR A 115 1.65 -3.30 -4.16
CA TYR A 115 1.44 -4.55 -3.42
C TYR A 115 2.63 -4.91 -2.51
N LEU A 116 3.86 -4.73 -3.01
CA LEU A 116 5.09 -4.97 -2.25
C LEU A 116 5.22 -4.02 -1.05
N ALA A 117 4.78 -2.77 -1.20
CA ALA A 117 4.70 -1.77 -0.13
C ALA A 117 3.56 -2.04 0.87
N GLY A 118 2.69 -3.01 0.60
CA GLY A 118 1.53 -3.30 1.43
C GLY A 118 1.89 -3.88 2.80
N PRO A 119 0.95 -3.85 3.75
CA PRO A 119 1.16 -4.35 5.12
C PRO A 119 1.42 -5.85 5.19
N ARG A 120 1.16 -6.60 4.11
CA ARG A 120 1.38 -8.05 4.06
C ARG A 120 2.85 -8.43 4.12
N LEU A 121 3.72 -7.67 3.46
CA LEU A 121 5.13 -8.01 3.34
C LEU A 121 6.00 -7.34 4.41
N GLN A 122 5.44 -6.39 5.16
CA GLN A 122 6.09 -5.71 6.29
C GLN A 122 7.52 -5.25 5.98
N LEU A 123 7.78 -4.81 4.74
CA LEU A 123 9.09 -4.32 4.32
C LEU A 123 9.55 -3.08 5.11
N GLY A 124 8.64 -2.44 5.85
CA GLY A 124 8.90 -1.26 6.69
C GLY A 124 9.13 0.03 5.90
N HIS A 125 9.23 -0.06 4.57
CA HIS A 125 9.55 1.05 3.68
C HIS A 125 8.62 1.09 2.47
N PRO A 126 8.27 2.29 1.97
CA PRO A 126 7.55 2.43 0.71
C PRO A 126 8.33 1.83 -0.45
N VAL A 127 7.62 1.29 -1.45
CA VAL A 127 8.23 0.77 -2.68
C VAL A 127 7.88 1.70 -3.83
N ILE A 128 8.88 2.22 -4.52
CA ILE A 128 8.72 3.09 -5.69
C ILE A 128 9.10 2.31 -6.94
N ASP A 129 8.25 2.35 -7.96
CA ASP A 129 8.58 1.83 -9.29
C ASP A 129 9.59 2.75 -10.00
N ARG A 130 10.80 2.24 -10.21
CA ARG A 130 11.87 2.86 -11.00
C ARG A 130 12.26 2.01 -12.21
N THR A 131 11.41 1.07 -12.61
CA THR A 131 11.65 0.26 -13.81
C THR A 131 11.48 1.09 -15.09
N GLY A 132 10.63 2.12 -15.04
CA GLY A 132 10.28 2.93 -16.21
C GLY A 132 9.36 2.22 -17.20
N ILE A 133 8.85 1.03 -16.85
CA ILE A 133 8.04 0.18 -17.73
C ILE A 133 6.56 0.41 -17.46
N SER A 134 5.86 0.97 -18.44
CA SER A 134 4.40 1.22 -18.36
C SER A 134 3.55 0.06 -18.88
N GLU A 135 4.17 -0.97 -19.44
CA GLU A 135 3.49 -2.16 -19.95
C GLU A 135 2.89 -2.99 -18.83
N SER A 136 1.87 -3.79 -19.19
CA SER A 136 1.23 -4.72 -18.26
C SER A 136 1.87 -6.10 -18.36
N PHE A 137 1.84 -6.83 -17.26
CA PHE A 137 2.42 -8.17 -17.17
C PHE A 137 1.42 -9.15 -16.56
N SER A 138 1.48 -10.40 -17.04
CA SER A 138 0.80 -11.52 -16.40
C SER A 138 1.83 -12.53 -15.95
N PHE A 139 1.87 -12.81 -14.66
CA PHE A 139 2.82 -13.75 -14.08
C PHE A 139 2.27 -14.33 -12.78
N THR A 140 2.89 -15.41 -12.35
CA THR A 140 2.68 -15.98 -11.03
C THR A 140 4.02 -15.99 -10.33
N LEU A 141 4.10 -15.27 -9.21
CA LEU A 141 5.26 -15.21 -8.34
C LEU A 141 5.00 -16.10 -7.13
N GLU A 142 5.88 -17.05 -6.90
CA GLU A 142 5.88 -17.88 -5.68
C GLU A 142 7.04 -17.45 -4.80
N TYR A 143 6.78 -17.15 -3.53
CA TYR A 143 7.78 -16.59 -2.63
C TYR A 143 7.55 -17.01 -1.19
N THR A 144 8.61 -17.01 -0.39
CA THR A 144 8.52 -17.04 1.07
C THR A 144 8.88 -15.64 1.58
N PRO A 145 8.51 -15.26 2.83
CA PRO A 145 8.94 -14.00 3.42
C PRO A 145 10.47 -13.82 3.43
N GLU A 146 11.21 -14.93 3.55
CA GLU A 146 12.69 -14.94 3.60
C GLU A 146 13.31 -14.80 2.21
N ASP A 147 12.72 -15.42 1.18
CA ASP A 147 13.28 -15.48 -0.17
C ASP A 147 12.68 -14.45 -1.15
N LEU A 148 11.81 -13.54 -0.69
CA LEU A 148 11.10 -12.59 -1.56
C LEU A 148 12.04 -11.85 -2.53
N PHE A 149 13.18 -11.37 -2.05
CA PHE A 149 14.15 -10.65 -2.86
C PHE A 149 14.76 -11.54 -3.95
N ALA A 150 15.09 -12.79 -3.61
CA ALA A 150 15.60 -13.76 -4.56
C ALA A 150 14.51 -14.15 -5.58
N ALA A 151 13.29 -14.42 -5.13
CA ALA A 151 12.16 -14.79 -5.98
C ALA A 151 11.84 -13.71 -7.03
N LEU A 152 11.82 -12.43 -6.65
CA LEU A 152 11.64 -11.32 -7.60
C LEU A 152 12.73 -11.32 -8.68
N GLN A 153 13.98 -11.56 -8.31
CA GLN A 153 15.12 -11.54 -9.23
C GLN A 153 15.16 -12.78 -10.12
N GLU A 154 14.87 -13.95 -9.56
CA GLU A 154 14.96 -15.22 -10.26
C GLU A 154 13.77 -15.48 -11.17
N GLN A 155 12.55 -15.13 -10.75
CA GLN A 155 11.32 -15.41 -11.50
C GLN A 155 10.90 -14.27 -12.40
N LEU A 156 11.00 -13.01 -11.94
CA LEU A 156 10.53 -11.84 -12.70
C LEU A 156 11.67 -11.05 -13.33
N GLY A 157 12.90 -11.21 -12.85
CA GLY A 157 14.02 -10.36 -13.26
C GLY A 157 13.92 -8.94 -12.68
N LEU A 158 13.26 -8.82 -11.52
CA LEU A 158 13.07 -7.56 -10.81
C LEU A 158 13.86 -7.58 -9.50
N LYS A 159 14.28 -6.41 -9.03
CA LYS A 159 15.01 -6.27 -7.78
C LYS A 159 14.47 -5.10 -6.98
N LEU A 160 14.46 -5.26 -5.66
CA LEU A 160 14.25 -4.17 -4.72
C LEU A 160 15.60 -3.66 -4.24
N GLU A 161 15.89 -2.38 -4.47
CA GLU A 161 17.13 -1.74 -4.03
C GLU A 161 16.83 -0.68 -2.96
N PRO A 162 17.48 -0.74 -1.78
CA PRO A 162 17.40 0.33 -0.80
C PRO A 162 17.86 1.65 -1.44
N SER A 163 17.01 2.67 -1.35
CA SER A 163 17.30 3.99 -1.92
C SER A 163 16.64 5.08 -1.08
N LYS A 164 16.91 6.34 -1.43
CA LYS A 164 16.15 7.48 -0.96
C LYS A 164 15.23 7.96 -2.09
N GLY A 165 14.00 8.27 -1.73
CA GLY A 165 12.98 8.70 -2.68
C GLY A 165 12.08 9.75 -2.08
N MET A 166 11.60 10.64 -2.94
CA MET A 166 10.51 11.56 -2.64
C MET A 166 9.21 10.76 -2.62
N VAL A 167 8.54 10.74 -1.48
CA VAL A 167 7.28 10.01 -1.28
C VAL A 167 6.22 11.00 -0.79
N ASP A 168 5.01 10.87 -1.35
CA ASP A 168 3.82 11.55 -0.82
C ASP A 168 3.45 10.90 0.52
N VAL A 169 3.57 11.66 1.60
CA VAL A 169 3.26 11.26 2.96
C VAL A 169 2.05 12.02 3.48
N ILE A 170 1.28 11.36 4.33
CA ILE A 170 0.17 11.96 5.06
C ILE A 170 0.69 12.40 6.42
N ILE A 171 0.69 13.71 6.65
CA ILE A 171 0.99 14.30 7.95
C ILE A 171 -0.32 14.45 8.72
N VAL A 172 -0.39 13.85 9.91
CA VAL A 172 -1.50 14.03 10.85
C VAL A 172 -1.21 15.23 11.72
N ASP A 173 -1.86 16.34 11.40
CA ASP A 173 -1.75 17.60 12.15
C ASP A 173 -2.47 17.49 13.50
N HIS A 174 -3.69 16.97 13.46
CA HIS A 174 -4.56 16.85 14.64
C HIS A 174 -5.41 15.60 14.55
N ALA A 175 -5.56 14.94 15.69
CA ALA A 175 -6.56 13.91 15.90
C ALA A 175 -7.00 13.98 17.36
N GLU A 176 -8.29 13.77 17.60
CA GLU A 176 -8.88 13.65 18.92
C GLU A 176 -9.27 12.20 19.17
N LYS A 177 -9.04 11.73 20.40
CA LYS A 177 -9.58 10.45 20.83
C LYS A 177 -11.11 10.58 20.84
N PRO A 178 -11.83 9.61 20.26
CA PRO A 178 -13.28 9.64 20.32
C PRO A 178 -13.69 9.53 21.79
N SER A 179 -14.70 10.29 22.20
CA SER A 179 -15.33 10.10 23.50
C SER A 179 -15.82 8.64 23.61
N GLU A 180 -15.59 7.98 24.74
CA GLU A 180 -16.09 6.64 25.00
C GLU A 180 -17.60 6.56 24.68
N ASN A 181 -18.00 5.53 23.93
CA ASN A 181 -19.40 5.15 23.70
C ASN A 181 -19.76 3.97 24.61
#